data_AF-A0A7S4M986-F1
#
_entry.id   AF-A0A7S4M986-F1
#
_cell.length_a   1.000
_cell.length_b   1.000
_cell.length_c   1.000
_cell.angle_alpha   90.00
_cell.angle_beta   90.00
_cell.angle_gamma   90.00
#
_symmetry.space_group_name_H-M   'P 1'
#
loop_
_entity.id
_entity.type
_entity.pdbx_description
1 polymer ?
#
loop_
_entity_poly.entity_id
_entity_poly.type
_entity_poly.pdbx_seq_one_letter_code
_entity_poly.pdbx_strand_id
1 'polypeptide(L)'
;RFFSAMDENRRASRRQSGNVIDEPDEPDTKMEDFEDADTLQALAQEWIDKLAQFSSVYALAHPRMLLFKGQMKFLTGEKGTGINLVRKSQAAAQKMNMPYDEALAKHFLATHADTHESPKLLVEAQEFFSRLGINQHSHV
;
A
#
# COMPACT_ATOMS: atom_id res chain seq x y z
N ARG A 1 -58.61 30.38 39.96
CA ARG A 1 -59.37 29.11 40.00
C ARG A 1 -58.50 28.04 39.31
N PHE A 2 -58.04 27.07 40.10
CA PHE A 2 -57.59 25.73 39.72
C PHE A 2 -56.28 25.57 38.90
N PHE A 3 -55.20 25.10 39.56
CA PHE A 3 -54.61 23.72 39.46
C PHE A 3 -53.73 23.58 38.18
N SER A 4 -52.57 22.94 38.11
CA SER A 4 -51.81 22.09 39.03
C SER A 4 -50.55 21.60 38.29
N ALA A 5 -49.47 21.39 39.05
CA ALA A 5 -48.44 20.37 38.89
C ALA A 5 -47.98 19.94 37.48
N MET A 6 -46.72 20.22 37.17
CA MET A 6 -45.68 19.22 36.85
C MET A 6 -44.49 19.93 36.22
N ASP A 7 -43.41 20.17 36.98
CA ASP A 7 -42.04 19.89 36.51
C ASP A 7 -40.97 20.11 37.61
N GLU A 8 -41.31 19.80 38.87
CA GLU A 8 -40.35 19.85 39.98
C GLU A 8 -39.53 18.56 40.16
N ASN A 9 -39.49 17.67 39.15
CA ASN A 9 -38.93 16.33 39.33
C ASN A 9 -37.73 15.97 38.42
N ARG A 10 -36.77 16.89 38.24
CA ARG A 10 -35.46 16.55 37.65
C ARG A 10 -34.25 17.10 38.43
N ARG A 11 -34.39 17.26 39.75
CA ARG A 11 -33.26 17.53 40.67
C ARG A 11 -33.18 16.48 41.77
N ALA A 12 -33.02 15.20 41.42
CA ALA A 12 -32.54 14.17 42.34
C ALA A 12 -32.18 12.88 41.59
N SER A 13 -31.00 12.85 40.96
CA SER A 13 -30.25 11.61 40.73
C SER A 13 -28.80 11.97 40.43
N ARG A 14 -28.09 12.31 41.50
CA ARG A 14 -26.62 12.35 41.53
C ARG A 14 -26.18 11.03 42.15
N ARG A 15 -25.19 10.37 41.52
CA ARG A 15 -24.28 9.32 42.03
C ARG A 15 -24.57 7.88 41.57
N GLN A 16 -23.87 7.51 40.49
CA GLN A 16 -23.11 6.27 40.29
C GLN A 16 -22.06 6.63 39.22
N SER A 17 -20.86 7.09 39.56
CA SER A 17 -19.63 6.29 39.78
C SER A 17 -19.52 5.05 38.88
N GLY A 18 -18.73 5.17 37.82
CA GLY A 18 -18.27 4.03 37.01
C GLY A 18 -17.37 4.51 35.87
N ASN A 19 -16.06 4.47 36.09
CA ASN A 19 -14.97 4.52 35.12
C ASN A 19 -15.21 5.28 33.79
N VAL A 20 -14.84 6.55 33.77
CA VAL A 20 -14.30 7.13 32.53
C VAL A 20 -12.89 6.60 32.44
N ILE A 21 -12.69 5.56 31.63
CA ILE A 21 -11.37 5.28 31.09
C ILE A 21 -11.08 6.51 30.23
N ASP A 22 -10.06 7.29 30.58
CA ASP A 22 -9.50 8.28 29.67
C ASP A 22 -9.11 7.49 28.41
N GLU A 23 -9.94 7.58 27.37
CA GLU A 23 -9.54 7.16 26.04
C GLU A 23 -8.27 7.96 25.75
N PRO A 24 -7.12 7.30 25.51
CA PRO A 24 -5.94 8.03 25.11
C PRO A 24 -6.32 8.78 23.84
N ASP A 25 -6.20 10.12 23.87
CA ASP A 25 -6.34 10.98 22.71
C ASP A 25 -5.68 10.26 21.53
N GLU A 26 -6.50 9.80 20.57
CA GLU A 26 -5.97 9.18 19.36
C GLU A 26 -4.96 10.18 18.80
N PRO A 27 -3.70 9.78 18.58
CA PRO A 27 -2.74 10.70 18.00
C PRO A 27 -3.35 11.17 16.69
N ASP A 28 -3.66 12.47 16.66
CA ASP A 28 -4.16 13.23 15.53
C ASP A 28 -3.13 13.05 14.41
N THR A 29 -3.24 11.91 13.73
CA THR A 29 -2.37 11.50 12.66
C THR A 29 -2.90 12.30 11.50
N LYS A 30 -2.54 13.59 11.50
CA LYS A 30 -2.70 14.46 10.36
C LYS A 30 -2.01 13.72 9.24
N MET A 31 -2.81 13.09 8.39
CA MET A 31 -2.36 12.65 7.09
C MET A 31 -1.97 13.96 6.41
N GLU A 32 -0.71 14.36 6.57
CA GLU A 32 -0.14 15.50 5.87
C GLU A 32 -0.53 15.33 4.41
N ASP A 33 -1.23 16.33 3.88
CA ASP A 33 -1.69 16.36 2.51
C ASP A 33 -0.47 16.16 1.59
N PHE A 34 -0.27 14.93 1.11
CA PHE A 34 0.79 14.58 0.17
C PHE A 34 0.46 15.12 -1.23
N GLU A 35 0.22 16.43 -1.32
CA GLU A 35 -0.44 17.05 -2.46
C GLU A 35 0.51 17.36 -3.61
N ASP A 36 1.82 17.44 -3.37
CA ASP A 36 2.79 17.71 -4.43
C ASP A 36 3.60 16.46 -4.84
N ALA A 37 3.79 16.33 -6.15
CA ALA A 37 4.46 15.19 -6.76
C ALA A 37 5.94 15.08 -6.35
N ASP A 38 6.60 16.20 -6.02
CA ASP A 38 8.00 16.22 -5.65
C ASP A 38 8.19 15.64 -4.24
N THR A 39 7.29 15.96 -3.31
CA THR A 39 7.23 15.37 -1.96
C THR A 39 6.96 13.88 -2.03
N LEU A 40 5.99 13.44 -2.84
CA LEU A 40 5.71 12.02 -3.05
C LEU A 40 6.91 11.27 -3.65
N GLN A 41 7.59 11.89 -4.62
CA GLN A 41 8.79 11.33 -5.22
C GLN A 41 9.93 11.20 -4.20
N ALA A 42 10.17 12.23 -3.39
CA ALA A 42 11.19 12.22 -2.34
C ALA A 42 10.93 11.13 -1.30
N LEU A 43 9.68 11.02 -0.82
CA LEU A 43 9.28 9.98 0.13
C LEU A 43 9.46 8.58 -0.47
N ALA A 44 8.97 8.35 -1.69
CA ALA A 44 9.12 7.05 -2.32
C ALA A 44 10.60 6.69 -2.57
N GLN A 45 11.46 7.68 -2.88
CA GLN A 45 12.90 7.47 -2.96
C GLN A 45 13.50 7.08 -1.60
N GLU A 46 13.12 7.76 -0.51
CA GLU A 46 13.54 7.42 0.85
C GLU A 46 13.17 5.98 1.22
N TRP A 47 11.94 5.56 0.93
CA TRP A 47 11.47 4.19 1.18
C TRP A 47 12.21 3.15 0.34
N ILE A 48 12.51 3.46 -0.92
CA ILE A 48 13.34 2.60 -1.77
C ILE A 48 14.75 2.45 -1.17
N ASP A 49 15.34 3.52 -0.64
CA ASP A 49 16.68 3.49 -0.05
C ASP A 49 16.69 2.67 1.25
N LYS A 50 15.67 2.81 2.11
CA LYS A 50 15.50 1.95 3.29
C LYS A 50 15.33 0.49 2.90
N LEU A 51 14.54 0.20 1.85
CA LEU A 51 14.35 -1.15 1.36
C LEU A 51 15.63 -1.72 0.73
N ALA A 52 16.44 -0.88 0.09
CA ALA A 52 17.76 -1.26 -0.42
C ALA A 52 18.71 -1.65 0.72
N GLN A 53 18.77 -0.85 1.79
CA GLN A 53 19.53 -1.19 2.99
C GLN A 53 19.05 -2.51 3.59
N PHE A 54 17.74 -2.69 3.75
CA PHE A 54 17.16 -3.93 4.28
C PHE A 54 17.48 -5.14 3.39
N SER A 55 17.45 -4.97 2.06
CA SER A 55 17.77 -6.04 1.10
C SER A 55 19.22 -6.53 1.15
N SER A 56 20.14 -5.74 1.74
CA SER A 56 21.53 -6.15 1.94
C SER A 56 21.67 -7.24 3.01
N VAL A 57 20.73 -7.28 3.97
CA VAL A 57 20.68 -8.28 5.04
C VAL A 57 19.70 -9.39 4.71
N TYR A 58 18.53 -9.03 4.17
CA TYR A 58 17.44 -9.96 3.86
C TYR A 58 17.21 -10.04 2.36
N ALA A 59 17.76 -11.07 1.73
CA ALA A 59 17.65 -11.30 0.28
C ALA A 59 16.19 -11.32 -0.21
N LEU A 60 15.24 -11.72 0.63
CA LEU A 60 13.80 -11.73 0.34
C LEU A 60 13.25 -10.35 -0.07
N ALA A 61 13.85 -9.26 0.42
CA ALA A 61 13.41 -7.90 0.06
C ALA A 61 13.97 -7.42 -1.29
N HIS A 62 14.94 -8.14 -1.86
CA HIS A 62 15.62 -7.72 -3.07
C HIS A 62 14.69 -7.60 -4.30
N PRO A 63 13.79 -8.56 -4.59
CA PRO A 63 12.85 -8.42 -5.70
C PRO A 63 11.95 -7.19 -5.51
N ARG A 64 11.38 -7.00 -4.32
CA ARG A 64 10.51 -5.86 -4.02
C ARG A 64 11.22 -4.51 -4.19
N MET A 65 12.49 -4.42 -3.77
CA MET A 65 13.31 -3.24 -3.98
C MET A 65 13.50 -2.93 -5.47
N LEU A 66 13.85 -3.95 -6.27
CA LEU A 66 14.02 -3.79 -7.71
C LEU A 66 12.71 -3.35 -8.39
N LEU A 67 11.57 -3.89 -7.96
CA LEU A 67 10.26 -3.51 -8.46
C LEU A 67 10.00 -2.02 -8.24
N PHE A 68 10.07 -1.55 -6.99
CA PHE A 68 9.78 -0.14 -6.67
C PHE A 68 10.78 0.82 -7.31
N LYS A 69 12.07 0.47 -7.33
CA LYS A 69 13.09 1.25 -8.04
C LYS A 69 12.79 1.34 -9.54
N GLY A 70 12.32 0.24 -10.14
CA GLY A 70 11.93 0.21 -11.54
C GLY A 70 10.70 1.07 -11.84
N GLN A 71 9.67 0.99 -10.99
CA GLN A 71 8.47 1.80 -11.09
C GLN A 71 8.77 3.29 -10.95
N MET A 72 9.59 3.68 -9.97
CA MET A 72 10.04 5.06 -9.79
C MET A 72 10.73 5.57 -11.06
N LYS A 73 11.73 4.85 -11.56
CA LYS A 73 12.44 5.22 -12.79
C LYS A 73 11.53 5.33 -13.99
N PHE A 74 10.53 4.45 -14.11
CA PHE A 74 9.55 4.52 -15.18
C PHE A 74 8.69 5.79 -15.09
N LEU A 75 8.19 6.12 -13.89
CA LEU A 75 7.33 7.27 -13.65
C LEU A 75 8.08 8.60 -13.82
N THR A 76 9.36 8.66 -13.46
CA THR A 76 10.20 9.86 -13.63
C THR A 76 10.82 10.00 -15.02
N GLY A 77 10.34 9.25 -16.02
CA GLY A 77 10.72 9.39 -17.44
C GLY A 77 11.86 8.49 -17.93
N GLU A 78 12.56 7.78 -17.05
CA GLU A 78 13.60 6.80 -17.41
C GLU A 78 13.00 5.42 -17.74
N LYS A 79 12.01 5.38 -18.65
CA LYS A 79 11.17 4.21 -18.94
C LYS A 79 11.97 2.94 -19.22
N GLY A 80 12.98 2.99 -20.10
CA GLY A 80 13.79 1.82 -20.46
C GLY A 80 14.56 1.24 -19.27
N THR A 81 15.15 2.10 -18.43
CA THR A 81 15.82 1.71 -17.19
C THR A 81 14.81 1.10 -16.21
N GLY A 82 13.63 1.71 -16.08
CA GLY A 82 12.55 1.23 -15.23
C GLY A 82 12.09 -0.18 -15.60
N ILE A 83 11.77 -0.42 -16.88
CA ILE A 83 11.37 -1.74 -17.38
C ILE A 83 12.48 -2.78 -17.15
N ASN A 84 13.74 -2.42 -17.38
CA ASN A 84 14.86 -3.35 -17.15
C ASN A 84 15.01 -3.72 -15.67
N LEU A 85 14.78 -2.79 -14.74
CA LEU A 85 14.78 -3.08 -13.31
C LEU A 85 13.61 -3.99 -12.91
N VAL A 86 12.42 -3.79 -13.47
CA VAL A 86 11.26 -4.67 -13.21
C VAL A 86 11.50 -6.08 -13.77
N ARG A 87 12.13 -6.23 -14.94
CA ARG A 87 12.55 -7.56 -15.43
C ARG A 87 13.52 -8.26 -14.47
N LYS A 88 14.47 -7.51 -13.89
CA LYS A 88 15.37 -8.05 -12.85
C LYS A 88 14.60 -8.45 -11.59
N SER A 89 13.60 -7.67 -11.18
CA SER A 89 12.69 -8.03 -10.09
C SER A 89 11.98 -9.35 -10.35
N GLN A 90 11.37 -9.51 -11.53
CA GLN A 90 10.69 -10.75 -11.92
C GLN A 90 11.64 -11.95 -11.82
N ALA A 91 12.84 -11.85 -12.42
CA ALA A 91 13.82 -12.93 -12.39
C ALA A 91 14.28 -13.27 -10.96
N ALA A 92 14.47 -12.26 -10.11
CA ALA A 92 14.85 -12.46 -8.72
C ALA A 92 13.72 -13.13 -7.91
N ALA A 93 12.48 -12.68 -8.06
CA ALA A 93 11.31 -13.26 -7.42
C ALA A 93 11.10 -14.73 -7.82
N GLN A 94 11.24 -15.03 -9.12
CA GLN A 94 11.15 -16.38 -9.65
C GLN A 94 12.23 -17.30 -9.03
N LYS A 95 13.49 -16.85 -8.98
CA LYS A 95 14.60 -17.61 -8.38
C LYS A 95 14.37 -17.91 -6.88
N MET A 96 13.67 -17.01 -6.19
CA MET A 96 13.38 -17.12 -4.75
C MET A 96 12.04 -17.81 -4.45
N ASN A 97 11.31 -18.29 -5.47
CA ASN A 97 9.96 -18.84 -5.33
C ASN A 97 9.00 -17.87 -4.61
N MET A 98 9.02 -16.60 -5.02
CA MET A 98 8.13 -15.55 -4.50
C MET A 98 7.01 -15.26 -5.50
N PRO A 99 5.93 -16.06 -5.54
CA PRO A 99 4.91 -15.98 -6.59
C PRO A 99 4.15 -14.65 -6.57
N TYR A 100 3.96 -14.04 -5.40
CA TYR A 100 3.31 -12.74 -5.29
C TYR A 100 4.14 -11.61 -5.91
N ASP A 101 5.43 -11.53 -5.58
CA ASP A 101 6.35 -10.55 -6.14
C ASP A 101 6.58 -10.76 -7.64
N GLU A 102 6.63 -12.02 -8.09
CA GLU A 102 6.67 -12.35 -9.52
C GLU A 102 5.42 -11.84 -10.24
N ALA A 103 4.23 -12.05 -9.67
CA ALA A 103 2.97 -11.59 -10.24
C ALA A 103 2.90 -10.06 -10.35
N LEU A 104 3.37 -9.33 -9.33
CA LEU A 104 3.44 -7.87 -9.35
C LEU A 104 4.35 -7.36 -10.49
N ALA A 105 5.53 -7.97 -10.64
CA ALA A 105 6.44 -7.59 -11.72
C ALA A 105 5.87 -7.91 -13.10
N LYS A 106 5.26 -9.10 -13.28
CA LYS A 106 4.60 -9.49 -14.53
C LYS A 106 3.45 -8.56 -14.90
N HIS A 107 2.60 -8.22 -13.93
CA HIS A 107 1.51 -7.27 -14.13
C HIS A 107 2.05 -5.91 -14.62
N PHE A 108 3.05 -5.36 -13.94
CA PHE A 108 3.64 -4.09 -14.36
C PHE A 108 4.25 -4.15 -15.77
N LEU A 109 4.97 -5.22 -16.10
CA LEU A 109 5.56 -5.41 -17.43
C LEU A 109 4.48 -5.54 -18.51
N ALA A 110 3.42 -6.30 -18.24
CA ALA A 110 2.31 -6.41 -19.16
C ALA A 110 1.66 -5.06 -19.49
N THR A 111 1.46 -4.22 -18.46
CA THR A 111 0.81 -2.92 -18.60
C THR A 111 1.71 -1.87 -19.28
N HIS A 112 3.03 -1.95 -19.11
CA HIS A 112 3.91 -0.82 -19.44
C HIS A 112 5.09 -1.12 -20.36
N ALA A 113 5.47 -2.38 -20.57
CA ALA A 113 6.67 -2.72 -21.34
C ALA A 113 6.45 -2.83 -22.86
N ASP A 114 5.22 -2.63 -23.35
CA ASP A 114 4.83 -2.73 -24.76
C ASP A 114 5.44 -3.96 -25.45
N THR A 115 5.13 -5.14 -24.90
CA THR A 115 5.65 -6.41 -25.40
C THR A 115 4.55 -7.22 -26.07
N HIS A 116 4.90 -7.95 -27.14
CA HIS A 116 3.99 -8.97 -27.70
C HIS A 116 3.64 -10.07 -26.67
N GLU A 117 4.41 -10.17 -25.59
CA GLU A 117 4.19 -11.10 -24.49
C GLU A 117 3.20 -10.58 -23.43
N SER A 118 2.76 -9.31 -23.52
CA SER A 118 1.89 -8.69 -22.51
C SER A 118 0.63 -9.51 -22.17
N PRO A 119 -0.12 -10.09 -23.13
CA PRO A 119 -1.28 -10.93 -22.81
C PRO A 119 -0.91 -12.15 -21.96
N LYS A 120 0.22 -12.81 -22.26
CA LYS A 120 0.70 -13.98 -21.52
C LYS A 120 1.09 -13.59 -20.10
N LEU A 121 1.81 -12.48 -19.93
CA LEU A 121 2.22 -11.98 -18.63
C LEU A 121 1.03 -11.62 -17.73
N LEU A 122 -0.05 -11.06 -18.30
CA LEU A 122 -1.29 -10.79 -17.55
C LEU A 122 -1.94 -12.08 -17.04
N VAL A 123 -2.10 -13.08 -17.92
CA VAL A 123 -2.69 -14.37 -17.53
C VAL A 123 -1.88 -14.99 -16.40
N GLU A 124 -0.56 -15.06 -16.54
CA GLU A 124 0.31 -15.62 -15.50
C GLU A 124 0.24 -14.84 -14.17
N ALA A 125 0.18 -13.51 -14.22
CA ALA A 125 0.01 -12.69 -13.02
C ALA A 125 -1.36 -12.95 -12.34
N GLN A 126 -2.43 -12.99 -13.12
CA GLN A 126 -3.78 -13.27 -12.62
C GLN A 126 -3.89 -14.66 -11.99
N GLU A 127 -3.27 -15.67 -12.58
CA GLU A 127 -3.22 -17.02 -12.02
C GLU A 127 -2.55 -17.03 -10.64
N PHE A 128 -1.44 -16.32 -10.47
CA PHE A 128 -0.78 -16.21 -9.17
C PHE A 128 -1.64 -15.48 -8.15
N PHE A 129 -2.24 -14.35 -8.51
CA PHE A 129 -3.13 -13.62 -7.60
C PHE A 129 -4.33 -14.48 -7.19
N SER A 130 -4.93 -15.20 -8.13
CA SER A 130 -6.07 -16.11 -7.89
C SER A 130 -5.71 -17.24 -6.93
N ARG A 131 -4.53 -17.87 -7.11
CA ARG A 131 -4.03 -18.91 -6.19
C ARG A 131 -3.80 -18.39 -4.77
N LEU A 132 -3.50 -17.11 -4.63
CA LEU A 132 -3.28 -16.45 -3.33
C LEU A 132 -4.57 -15.87 -2.72
N GLY A 133 -5.72 -16.03 -3.38
CA GLY A 133 -6.99 -15.46 -2.92
C GLY A 133 -7.08 -13.94 -3.06
N ILE A 134 -6.22 -13.34 -3.89
CA ILE A 134 -6.17 -11.89 -4.13
C ILE A 134 -7.06 -11.59 -5.33
N ASN A 135 -8.24 -11.02 -5.07
CA ASN A 135 -9.14 -10.55 -6.11
C ASN A 135 -8.64 -9.21 -6.65
N GLN A 136 -8.06 -9.22 -7.84
CA GLN A 136 -7.69 -8.00 -8.56
C GLN A 136 -8.97 -7.38 -9.15
N HIS A 137 -9.62 -6.47 -8.42
CA HIS A 137 -10.65 -5.60 -8.99
C HIS A 137 -9.95 -4.47 -9.76
N SER A 138 -9.62 -4.71 -11.03
CA SER A 138 -9.06 -3.67 -11.88
C SER A 138 -10.14 -2.64 -12.21
N HIS A 139 -10.10 -1.49 -11.53
CA HIS A 139 -10.65 -0.26 -12.08
C HIS A 139 -9.80 0.12 -13.28
N VAL A 140 -10.35 -0.13 -14.47
CA VAL A 140 -9.90 0.42 -15.75
C VAL A 140 -10.44 1.84 -15.87
#